data_AF-A0A938I9L5-F1
#
_entry.id   AF-A0A938I9L5-F1
#
_cell.length_a   1.000
_cell.length_b   1.000
_cell.length_c   1.000
_cell.angle_alpha   90.00
_cell.angle_beta   90.00
_cell.angle_gamma   90.00
#
_symmetry.space_group_name_H-M   'P 1'
#
loop_
_entity.id
_entity.type
_entity.pdbx_description
1 polymer ?
#
loop_
_entity_poly.entity_id
_entity_poly.type
_entity_poly.pdbx_seq_one_letter_code
_entity_poly.pdbx_strand_id
1 'polypeptide(L)'
;MSPRDQLDLYYQRYPRVAQQFGERFLPLIERALKARAEVGARILQLVESSFEKEQARRNGELALQRDQELRVLQVVAGVLHGWEPPEWLEKWRS
;
A
#
# COMPACT_ATOMS: atom_id res chain seq x y z
N MET A 1 23.50 -11.12 5.45
CA MET A 1 22.34 -10.23 5.33
C MET A 1 21.74 -10.03 6.70
N SER A 2 21.66 -8.79 7.19
CA SER A 2 21.01 -8.46 8.45
C SER A 2 19.48 -8.59 8.32
N PRO A 3 18.74 -8.90 9.40
CA PRO A 3 17.28 -8.77 9.42
C PRO A 3 16.81 -7.37 9.00
N ARG A 4 17.60 -6.33 9.34
CA ARG A 4 17.30 -4.94 8.96
C ARG A 4 17.41 -4.73 7.45
N ASP A 5 18.49 -5.22 6.83
CA ASP A 5 18.68 -5.13 5.38
C ASP A 5 17.50 -5.79 4.63
N GLN A 6 17.04 -6.95 5.10
CA GLN A 6 15.90 -7.63 4.50
C GLN A 6 14.60 -6.84 4.64
N LEU A 7 14.39 -6.20 5.79
CA LEU A 7 13.22 -5.35 6.02
C LEU A 7 13.26 -4.08 5.15
N ASP A 8 14.45 -3.49 4.98
CA ASP A 8 14.64 -2.34 4.11
C ASP A 8 14.37 -2.67 2.63
N LEU A 9 14.74 -3.88 2.18
CA LEU A 9 14.35 -4.39 0.86
C LEU A 9 12.82 -4.46 0.69
N TYR A 10 12.10 -4.88 1.74
CA TYR A 10 10.64 -4.87 1.69
C TYR A 10 10.07 -3.45 1.63
N TYR A 11 10.60 -2.48 2.38
CA TYR A 11 10.15 -1.09 2.26
C TYR A 11 10.45 -0.48 0.90
N GLN A 12 11.58 -0.82 0.28
CA GLN A 12 11.89 -0.36 -1.08
C GLN A 12 10.92 -0.94 -2.11
N ARG A 13 10.55 -2.21 -1.97
CA ARG A 13 9.60 -2.88 -2.88
C ARG A 13 8.15 -2.45 -2.63
N TYR A 14 7.81 -2.17 -1.37
CA TYR A 14 6.47 -1.82 -0.93
C TYR A 14 6.44 -0.47 -0.20
N PRO A 15 6.72 0.65 -0.91
CA PRO A 15 6.97 1.97 -0.31
C PRO A 15 5.77 2.59 0.41
N ARG A 16 4.56 2.07 0.21
CA ARG A 16 3.34 2.57 0.87
C ARG A 16 3.01 1.84 2.17
N VAL A 17 3.79 0.82 2.52
CA VAL A 17 3.64 0.13 3.80
C VAL A 17 4.26 0.98 4.91
N ALA A 18 3.49 1.23 5.97
CA ALA A 18 3.97 2.01 7.11
C ALA A 18 5.09 1.27 7.86
N GLN A 19 6.08 2.01 8.37
CA GLN A 19 7.19 1.40 9.14
C GLN A 19 6.69 0.57 10.31
N GLN A 20 5.71 1.07 11.07
CA GLN A 20 5.15 0.35 12.22
C GLN A 20 4.58 -1.03 11.84
N PHE A 21 4.10 -1.21 10.61
CA PHE A 21 3.63 -2.51 10.13
C PHE A 21 4.80 -3.47 9.91
N GLY A 22 5.85 -3.02 9.22
CA GLY A 22 7.01 -3.85 8.90
C GLY A 22 7.85 -4.22 10.13
N GLU A 23 8.01 -3.32 11.10
CA GLU A 23 8.76 -3.58 12.35
C GLU A 23 8.21 -4.78 13.13
N ARG A 24 6.91 -5.06 13.03
CA ARG A 24 6.28 -6.23 13.69
C ARG A 24 6.82 -7.56 13.17
N PHE A 25 7.37 -7.58 11.95
CA PHE A 25 7.94 -8.77 11.34
C PHE A 25 9.42 -8.96 11.62
N LEU A 26 10.10 -7.99 12.24
CA LEU A 26 11.54 -8.07 12.51
C LEU A 26 11.95 -9.36 13.26
N PRO A 27 11.22 -9.82 14.30
CA PRO A 27 11.54 -11.10 14.96
C PRO A 27 11.32 -12.32 14.07
N LEU A 28 10.36 -12.27 13.14
CA LEU A 28 10.10 -13.37 12.21
C LEU A 28 11.18 -13.44 11.12
N ILE A 29 11.62 -12.28 10.61
CA ILE A 29 12.73 -12.17 9.68
C ILE A 29 14.01 -12.69 10.34
N GLU A 30 14.29 -12.28 11.58
CA GLU A 30 15.45 -12.78 12.31
C GLU A 30 15.43 -14.30 12.48
N ARG A 31 14.27 -14.87 12.84
CA ARG A 31 14.08 -16.32 12.95
C ARG A 31 14.25 -17.02 11.60
N ALA A 32 13.74 -16.42 10.52
CA ALA A 32 13.84 -16.99 9.18
C ALA A 32 15.29 -17.09 8.71
N LEU A 33 16.10 -16.06 8.97
CA LEU A 33 17.51 -16.02 8.58
C LEU A 33 18.39 -17.01 9.37
N LYS A 34 17.94 -17.45 10.56
CA LYS A 34 18.61 -18.48 11.37
C LYS A 34 18.08 -19.89 11.13
N ALA A 35 16.97 -20.05 10.42
CA ALA A 35 16.33 -21.34 10.18
C ALA A 35 17.03 -22.11 9.04
N ARG A 36 16.66 -23.39 8.87
CA ARG A 36 17.01 -24.16 7.67
C ARG A 36 16.48 -23.44 6.42
N ALA A 37 17.23 -23.49 5.33
CA ALA A 37 16.97 -22.70 4.11
C ALA A 37 15.51 -22.76 3.63
N GLU A 38 14.92 -23.96 3.54
CA GLU A 38 13.52 -24.13 3.10
C GLU A 38 12.50 -23.48 4.05
N VAL A 39 12.73 -23.59 5.35
CA VAL A 39 11.85 -23.02 6.38
C VAL A 39 11.99 -21.50 6.40
N GLY A 40 13.22 -21.00 6.34
CA GLY A 40 13.51 -19.57 6.26
C GLY A 40 12.87 -18.93 5.03
N ALA A 41 13.02 -19.56 3.86
CA ALA A 41 12.42 -19.09 2.62
C ALA A 41 10.89 -19.00 2.71
N ARG A 42 10.22 -20.02 3.28
CA ARG A 42 8.76 -20.00 3.48
C ARG A 42 8.32 -18.87 4.41
N ILE A 43 9.04 -18.64 5.51
CA ILE A 43 8.71 -17.55 6.44
C ILE A 43 8.86 -16.20 5.73
N LEU A 44 9.96 -15.96 5.01
CA LEU A 44 10.17 -14.73 4.27
C LEU A 44 9.11 -14.51 3.19
N GLN A 45 8.67 -15.58 2.51
CA GLN A 45 7.60 -15.50 1.53
C GLN A 45 6.25 -15.10 2.15
N LEU A 46 5.93 -15.60 3.35
CA LEU A 46 4.72 -15.20 4.08
C LEU A 46 4.77 -13.74 4.55
N VAL A 47 5.94 -13.29 5.00
CA VAL A 47 6.18 -11.88 5.34
C VAL A 47 5.98 -11.01 4.10
N GLU A 48 6.57 -11.39 2.97
CA GLU A 48 6.45 -10.66 1.71
C GLU A 48 4.99 -10.54 1.24
N SER A 49 4.22 -11.65 1.25
CA SER A 49 2.79 -11.62 0.90
C SER A 49 1.98 -10.71 1.83
N SER A 50 2.39 -10.57 3.10
CA SER A 50 1.74 -9.64 4.03
C SER A 50 2.01 -8.17 3.65
N PHE A 51 3.21 -7.84 3.18
CA PHE A 51 3.54 -6.51 2.67
C PHE A 51 2.78 -6.18 1.38
N GLU A 52 2.70 -7.14 0.46
CA GLU A 52 1.94 -6.99 -0.79
C GLU A 52 0.47 -6.66 -0.52
N LYS A 53 -0.17 -7.41 0.38
CA LYS A 53 -1.57 -7.18 0.78
C LYS A 53 -1.77 -5.82 1.46
N GLU A 54 -0.87 -5.43 2.35
CA GLU A 54 -0.96 -4.12 3.02
C GLU A 54 -0.78 -2.97 2.02
N GLN A 55 0.16 -3.08 1.08
CA GLN A 55 0.30 -2.10 0.01
C GLN A 55 -0.96 -2.02 -0.86
N ALA A 56 -1.52 -3.16 -1.26
CA ALA A 56 -2.76 -3.19 -2.03
C ALA A 56 -3.92 -2.51 -1.28
N ARG A 57 -4.05 -2.77 0.03
CA ARG A 57 -5.03 -2.12 0.90
C ARG A 57 -4.86 -0.61 0.92
N ARG A 58 -3.63 -0.12 1.14
CA ARG A 58 -3.30 1.31 1.13
C ARG A 58 -3.55 1.98 -0.22
N ASN A 59 -3.28 1.28 -1.31
CA ASN A 59 -3.60 1.76 -2.65
C ASN A 59 -5.11 1.93 -2.85
N GLY A 60 -5.90 0.97 -2.38
CA GLY A 60 -7.36 1.04 -2.40
C GLY A 60 -7.90 2.21 -1.57
N GLU A 61 -7.38 2.41 -0.36
CA GLU A 61 -7.76 3.55 0.50
C GLU A 61 -7.49 4.90 -0.18
N LEU A 62 -6.30 5.06 -0.78
CA LEU A 62 -5.94 6.29 -1.48
C LEU A 62 -6.79 6.53 -2.74
N ALA A 63 -7.13 5.47 -3.47
CA ALA A 63 -8.01 5.57 -4.63
C ALA A 63 -9.41 6.04 -4.19
N LEU A 64 -9.97 5.42 -3.14
CA LEU A 64 -11.27 5.80 -2.58
C LEU A 64 -11.27 7.25 -2.07
N GLN A 65 -10.20 7.68 -1.39
CA GLN A 65 -10.09 9.06 -0.91
C GLN A 65 -10.06 10.06 -2.07
N ARG A 66 -9.28 9.80 -3.13
CA ARG A 66 -9.21 10.66 -4.32
C ARG A 66 -10.56 10.77 -5.02
N ASP A 67 -11.29 9.65 -5.12
CA ASP A 67 -12.63 9.64 -5.70
C ASP A 67 -13.61 10.49 -4.88
N GLN A 68 -13.52 10.41 -3.55
CA GLN A 68 -14.33 11.25 -2.65
C GLN A 68 -13.97 12.73 -2.78
N GLU A 69 -12.68 13.07 -2.76
CA GLU A 69 -12.19 14.45 -2.94
C GLU A 69 -12.67 15.05 -4.27
N LEU A 70 -12.57 14.30 -5.37
CA LEU A 70 -13.03 14.74 -6.68
C LEU A 70 -14.54 14.99 -6.69
N ARG A 71 -15.34 14.13 -6.06
CA ARG A 71 -16.80 14.34 -5.92
C ARG A 71 -17.11 15.63 -5.16
N VAL A 72 -16.40 15.88 -4.06
CA VAL A 72 -16.59 17.12 -3.27
C VAL A 72 -16.25 18.33 -4.13
N LEU A 73 -15.13 18.32 -4.85
CA LEU A 73 -14.73 19.42 -5.72
C LEU A 73 -15.74 19.70 -6.83
N GLN A 74 -16.31 18.66 -7.45
CA GLN A 74 -17.36 18.81 -8.45
C GLN A 74 -18.62 19.48 -7.88
N VAL A 75 -19.05 19.06 -6.69
CA VAL A 75 -20.19 19.67 -6.00
C VAL A 75 -19.93 21.14 -5.70
N VAL A 76 -18.75 21.46 -5.15
CA VAL A 76 -18.37 22.83 -4.82
C VAL A 76 -18.31 23.71 -6.08
N ALA A 77 -17.71 23.21 -7.16
CA ALA A 77 -17.61 23.95 -8.41
C ALA A 77 -18.98 24.16 -9.09
N GLY A 78 -19.88 23.17 -9.02
CA GLY A 78 -21.26 23.32 -9.48
C GLY A 78 -22.02 24.37 -8.68
N VAL A 79 -21.94 24.32 -7.35
CA VAL A 79 -22.66 25.24 -6.46
C VAL A 79 -22.14 26.68 -6.55
N LEU A 80 -20.83 26.88 -6.53
CA LEU A 80 -20.23 28.22 -6.46
C LEU A 80 -20.04 28.88 -7.82
N HIS A 81 -19.84 28.08 -8.86
CA HIS A 81 -19.44 28.59 -10.17
C HIS A 81 -20.39 28.17 -11.30
N GLY A 82 -21.47 27.44 -10.99
CA GLY A 82 -22.38 26.91 -12.02
C GLY A 82 -21.68 25.95 -12.99
N TRP A 83 -20.56 25.36 -12.56
CA TRP A 83 -19.76 24.50 -13.44
C TRP A 83 -20.41 23.13 -13.56
N GLU A 84 -20.72 22.74 -14.80
CA GLU A 84 -21.19 21.39 -15.12
C GLU A 84 -20.01 20.51 -15.57
N PRO A 85 -19.78 19.36 -14.92
CA PRO A 85 -18.68 18.48 -15.29
C PRO A 85 -18.91 17.88 -16.69
N PRO A 86 -17.91 17.92 -17.58
CA PRO A 86 -18.06 17.37 -18.92
C PRO A 86 -18.07 15.83 -18.91
N GLU A 87 -18.77 15.20 -19.86
CA GLU A 87 -18.97 13.74 -19.92
C GLU A 87 -17.68 12.90 -19.90
N TRP A 88 -16.58 13.42 -20.46
CA TRP A 88 -15.30 12.70 -20.45
C TRP A 88 -14.72 12.57 -19.05
N LEU A 89 -15.07 13.48 -18.12
CA LEU A 89 -14.67 13.42 -16.72
C LEU A 89 -15.40 12.29 -15.98
N GLU A 90 -16.60 11.92 -16.44
CA GLU A 90 -17.32 10.76 -15.91
C GLU A 90 -16.73 9.44 -16.42
N LYS A 91 -16.28 9.39 -17.67
CA LYS A 91 -15.65 8.20 -18.28
C LYS A 91 -14.27 7.87 -17.70
N TRP A 92 -13.56 8.85 -17.15
CA TRP A 92 -12.30 8.63 -16.46
C TRP A 92 -12.46 7.84 -15.14
N ARG A 93 -13.69 7.59 -14.69
CA ARG A 93 -14.03 6.86 -13.46
C ARG A 93 -14.23 5.34 -13.65
N SER A 94 -14.44 4.88 -14.89
CA SER A 94 -14.71 3.47 -15.23
C SER A 94 -13.46 2.75 -15.71
#